data_AF-K6YVH3-F1
#
_entry.id   AF-K6YVH3-F1
#
_cell.length_a   1.000
_cell.length_b   1.000
_cell.length_c   1.000
_cell.angle_alpha   90.00
_cell.angle_beta   90.00
_cell.angle_gamma   90.00
#
_symmetry.space_group_name_H-M   'P 1'
#
loop_
_entity.id
_entity.type
_entity.pdbx_description
1 polymer ?
#
loop_
_entity_poly.entity_id
_entity_poly.type
_entity_poly.pdbx_seq_one_letter_code
_entity_poly.pdbx_strand_id
1 'polypeptide(L)'
;MSVKWVVGIWYIACSAGLLSLSASQLNEFDPQSKLSMAITDIEFEQNFDKQLQKNHSSIGQSIIQFSDNNCFCETLAQPHITRLSNDMHANGFHNIHINIKTLPEFSQFVPSTPAVAIVGALKELIYLGPCSEGYGCLQGTGLVDALLPQINSSTAENTILIMDAKGCYCET
;
A
#
# COMPACT_ATOMS: atom_id res chain seq x y z
N MET A 1 -15.13 32.02 -36.07
CA MET A 1 -15.34 31.25 -34.82
C MET A 1 -14.82 32.09 -33.67
N SER A 2 -15.69 32.67 -32.84
CA SER A 2 -15.26 33.60 -31.78
C SER A 2 -14.40 32.87 -30.74
N VAL A 3 -13.33 33.52 -30.27
CA VAL A 3 -12.39 33.03 -29.22
C VAL A 3 -13.09 32.32 -28.05
N LYS A 4 -14.29 32.77 -27.67
CA LYS A 4 -15.14 32.16 -26.64
C LYS A 4 -15.45 30.67 -26.86
N TRP A 5 -15.65 30.25 -28.11
CA TRP A 5 -15.94 28.85 -28.45
C TRP A 5 -14.70 27.97 -28.39
N VAL A 6 -13.53 28.50 -28.77
CA VAL A 6 -12.25 27.78 -28.66
C VAL A 6 -11.90 27.54 -27.20
N VAL A 7 -12.08 28.54 -26.34
CA VAL A 7 -11.85 28.39 -24.89
C VAL A 7 -12.84 27.41 -24.26
N GLY A 8 -14.12 27.45 -24.66
CA GLY A 8 -15.13 26.51 -24.18
C GLY A 8 -14.81 25.06 -24.55
N ILE A 9 -14.41 24.80 -25.80
CA ILE A 9 -14.02 23.45 -26.26
C ILE A 9 -12.76 22.98 -25.56
N TRP A 10 -11.76 23.86 -25.38
CA TRP A 10 -10.54 23.53 -24.65
C TRP A 10 -10.83 23.15 -23.20
N TYR A 11 -11.67 23.91 -22.51
CA TYR A 11 -12.05 23.61 -21.13
C TYR A 11 -12.75 22.26 -21.02
N ILE A 12 -13.72 21.98 -21.90
CA ILE A 12 -14.44 20.69 -21.91
C ILE A 12 -13.48 19.54 -22.20
N ALA A 13 -12.55 19.69 -23.14
CA ALA A 13 -11.55 18.67 -23.45
C ALA A 13 -10.60 18.41 -22.28
N CYS A 14 -10.11 19.45 -21.60
CA CYS A 14 -9.28 19.32 -20.41
C CYS A 14 -10.03 18.66 -19.25
N SER A 15 -11.28 19.07 -18.98
CA SER A 15 -12.11 18.47 -17.93
C SER A 15 -12.44 17.00 -18.23
N ALA A 16 -12.80 16.67 -19.47
CA ALA A 16 -13.06 15.28 -19.87
C ALA A 16 -11.80 14.41 -19.76
N GLY A 17 -10.64 14.94 -20.17
CA GLY A 17 -9.35 14.26 -20.00
C GLY A 17 -9.02 14.00 -18.53
N LEU A 18 -9.20 15.01 -17.67
CA LEU A 18 -8.98 14.88 -16.23
C LEU A 18 -9.89 13.82 -15.62
N LEU A 19 -11.19 13.83 -15.95
CA LEU A 19 -12.15 12.85 -15.43
C LEU A 19 -11.84 11.43 -15.89
N SER A 20 -11.45 11.25 -17.15
CA SER A 20 -11.06 9.93 -17.68
C SER A 20 -9.81 9.39 -17.00
N LEU A 21 -8.82 10.27 -16.74
CA LEU A 21 -7.61 9.91 -15.99
C LEU A 21 -7.95 9.55 -14.55
N SER A 22 -8.80 10.32 -13.87
CA SER A 22 -9.18 10.04 -12.48
C SER A 22 -9.99 8.76 -12.31
N ALA A 23 -10.93 8.47 -13.22
CA ALA A 23 -11.78 7.28 -13.13
C ALA A 23 -11.03 5.97 -13.42
N SER A 24 -10.01 6.01 -14.28
CA SER A 24 -9.24 4.81 -14.67
C SER A 24 -8.18 4.40 -13.62
N GLN A 25 -8.00 5.20 -12.56
CA GLN A 25 -6.96 5.01 -11.54
C GLN A 25 -7.48 4.40 -10.23
N LEU A 26 -8.77 4.04 -10.15
CA LEU A 26 -9.34 3.38 -8.97
C LEU A 26 -9.52 1.90 -9.20
N ASN A 27 -8.64 1.13 -8.59
CA ASN A 27 -8.74 -0.31 -8.51
C ASN A 27 -9.05 -0.72 -7.07
N GLU A 28 -9.65 -1.89 -6.93
CA GLU A 28 -9.74 -2.57 -5.64
C GLU A 28 -8.35 -3.08 -5.25
N PHE A 29 -8.02 -3.01 -3.96
CA PHE A 29 -6.74 -3.50 -3.46
C PHE A 29 -6.65 -5.04 -3.57
N ASP A 30 -7.76 -5.73 -3.32
CA ASP A 30 -7.86 -7.19 -3.42
C ASP A 30 -8.93 -7.63 -4.44
N PRO A 31 -8.73 -7.36 -5.74
CA PRO A 31 -9.76 -7.55 -6.77
C PRO A 31 -10.14 -9.03 -6.97
N GLN A 32 -9.24 -9.94 -6.60
CA GLN A 32 -9.44 -11.38 -6.70
C GLN A 32 -9.75 -12.04 -5.35
N SER A 33 -9.94 -11.24 -4.29
CA SER A 33 -10.14 -11.73 -2.92
C SER A 33 -9.01 -12.67 -2.45
N LYS A 34 -7.79 -12.53 -2.98
CA LYS A 34 -6.62 -13.35 -2.66
C LYS A 34 -6.25 -13.20 -1.19
N LEU A 35 -6.10 -11.95 -0.73
CA LEU A 35 -5.77 -11.68 0.67
C LEU A 35 -6.95 -12.07 1.56
N SER A 36 -8.17 -11.74 1.15
CA SER A 36 -9.41 -12.09 1.85
C SER A 36 -9.57 -13.58 2.10
N MET A 37 -9.20 -14.41 1.13
CA MET A 37 -9.18 -15.87 1.29
C MET A 37 -7.99 -16.32 2.13
N ALA A 38 -6.80 -15.76 1.90
CA ALA A 38 -5.58 -16.16 2.59
C ALA A 38 -5.68 -15.97 4.11
N ILE A 39 -6.32 -14.91 4.58
CA ILE A 39 -6.47 -14.64 6.02
C ILE A 39 -7.44 -15.57 6.75
N THR A 40 -8.24 -16.35 6.01
CA THR A 40 -9.11 -17.37 6.61
C THR A 40 -8.32 -18.60 7.07
N ASP A 41 -7.10 -18.76 6.55
CA ASP A 41 -6.17 -19.79 7.00
C ASP A 41 -5.54 -19.38 8.34
N ILE A 42 -5.65 -20.27 9.32
CA ILE A 42 -5.07 -20.10 10.66
C ILE A 42 -3.53 -19.99 10.57
N GLU A 43 -2.92 -20.55 9.53
CA GLU A 43 -1.47 -20.52 9.32
C GLU A 43 -0.99 -19.30 8.51
N PHE A 44 -1.87 -18.37 8.13
CA PHE A 44 -1.53 -17.22 7.29
C PHE A 44 -0.33 -16.43 7.82
N GLU A 45 -0.42 -15.95 9.07
CA GLU A 45 0.63 -15.13 9.69
C GLU A 45 1.94 -15.92 9.80
N GLN A 46 1.87 -17.20 10.18
CA GLN A 46 3.05 -18.06 10.27
C GLN A 46 3.72 -18.26 8.92
N ASN A 47 2.93 -18.42 7.85
CA ASN A 47 3.44 -18.60 6.50
C ASN A 47 4.03 -17.30 5.94
N PHE A 48 3.39 -16.17 6.22
CA PHE A 48 3.93 -14.84 5.90
C PHE A 48 5.26 -14.60 6.61
N ASP A 49 5.34 -14.83 7.92
CA ASP A 49 6.54 -14.65 8.72
C ASP A 49 7.68 -15.58 8.28
N LYS A 50 7.38 -16.86 8.00
CA LYS A 50 8.35 -17.80 7.43
C LYS A 50 8.91 -17.29 6.10
N GLN A 51 8.05 -16.78 5.23
CA GLN A 51 8.48 -16.24 3.94
C GLN A 51 9.36 -14.99 4.11
N LEU A 52 9.02 -14.13 5.07
CA LEU A 52 9.80 -12.94 5.38
C LEU A 52 11.16 -13.29 5.99
N GLN A 53 11.21 -14.23 6.94
CA GLN A 53 12.44 -14.69 7.61
C GLN A 53 13.40 -15.40 6.66
N LYS A 54 12.90 -16.05 5.61
CA LYS A 54 13.73 -16.68 4.57
C LYS A 54 14.59 -15.67 3.82
N ASN A 55 14.06 -14.46 3.62
CA ASN A 55 14.72 -13.39 2.86
C ASN A 55 15.38 -12.34 3.78
N HIS A 56 14.97 -12.24 5.05
CA HIS A 56 15.46 -11.23 6.00
C HIS A 56 15.66 -11.81 7.41
N SER A 57 16.87 -11.76 7.96
CA SER A 57 17.19 -12.33 9.28
C SER A 57 16.63 -11.54 10.47
N SER A 58 16.32 -10.25 10.29
CA SER A 58 15.77 -9.38 11.33
C SER A 58 14.51 -8.70 10.83
N ILE A 59 13.36 -9.24 11.22
CA ILE A 59 12.02 -8.75 10.81
C ILE A 59 11.27 -8.05 11.95
N GLY A 60 11.71 -8.19 13.19
CA GLY A 60 11.08 -7.53 14.33
C GLY A 60 11.22 -6.02 14.21
N GLN A 61 10.19 -5.29 14.67
CA GLN A 61 10.11 -3.84 14.62
C GLN A 61 10.48 -3.32 13.22
N SER A 62 9.77 -3.78 12.20
CA SER A 62 10.06 -3.45 10.80
C SER A 62 8.81 -2.95 10.07
N ILE A 63 9.01 -1.97 9.19
CA ILE A 63 8.06 -1.62 8.13
C ILE A 63 8.55 -2.23 6.82
N ILE A 64 7.70 -3.03 6.20
CA ILE A 64 7.97 -3.72 4.95
C ILE A 64 7.15 -3.06 3.85
N GLN A 65 7.83 -2.58 2.82
CA GLN A 65 7.23 -1.95 1.66
C GLN A 65 7.26 -2.92 0.48
N PHE A 66 6.11 -3.15 -0.13
CA PHE A 66 5.97 -3.97 -1.31
C PHE A 66 5.71 -3.10 -2.53
N SER A 67 6.54 -3.27 -3.57
CA SER A 67 6.44 -2.48 -4.79
C SER A 67 6.57 -3.30 -6.07
N ASP A 68 6.06 -2.74 -7.17
CA ASP A 68 6.34 -3.18 -8.55
C ASP A 68 6.93 -2.03 -9.37
N ASN A 69 8.14 -2.21 -9.92
CA ASN A 69 8.83 -1.18 -10.69
C ASN A 69 8.10 -0.77 -11.98
N ASN A 70 7.18 -1.59 -12.47
CA ASN A 70 6.39 -1.29 -13.67
C ASN A 70 5.04 -0.62 -13.35
N CYS A 71 4.81 -0.23 -12.10
CA CYS A 71 3.55 0.36 -11.67
C CYS A 71 3.63 1.89 -11.56
N PHE A 72 2.72 2.58 -12.26
CA PHE A 72 2.62 4.04 -12.19
C PHE A 72 2.17 4.53 -10.80
N CYS A 73 1.30 3.77 -10.12
CA CYS A 73 0.81 4.12 -8.79
C CYS A 73 1.93 4.19 -7.73
N GLU A 74 3.02 3.42 -7.91
CA GLU A 74 4.21 3.55 -7.07
C GLU A 74 4.78 4.96 -7.14
N THR A 75 4.92 5.50 -8.35
CA THR A 75 5.50 6.84 -8.58
C THR A 75 4.67 7.91 -7.90
N LEU A 76 3.34 7.77 -7.92
CA LEU A 76 2.43 8.69 -7.24
C LEU A 76 2.51 8.57 -5.72
N ALA A 77 2.63 7.36 -5.20
CA ALA A 77 2.67 7.10 -3.75
C ALA A 77 4.06 7.32 -3.12
N GLN A 78 5.14 7.40 -3.90
CA GLN A 78 6.52 7.53 -3.43
C GLN A 78 6.72 8.61 -2.35
N PRO A 79 6.20 9.85 -2.50
CA PRO A 79 6.35 10.87 -1.46
C PRO A 79 5.69 10.47 -0.12
N HIS A 80 4.58 9.74 -0.18
CA HIS A 80 3.87 9.27 1.00
C HIS A 80 4.56 8.07 1.65
N ILE A 81 4.94 7.07 0.85
CA ILE A 81 5.70 5.89 1.30
C ILE A 81 7.00 6.31 1.99
N THR A 82 7.74 7.26 1.39
CA THR A 82 9.00 7.77 1.95
C THR A 82 8.78 8.46 3.30
N ARG A 83 7.72 9.27 3.42
CA ARG A 83 7.38 9.94 4.68
C ARG A 83 7.06 8.92 5.78
N LEU A 84 6.21 7.95 5.47
CA LEU A 84 5.83 6.87 6.38
C LEU A 84 7.06 6.08 6.84
N SER A 85 7.94 5.71 5.91
CA SER A 85 9.19 5.01 6.20
C SER A 85 10.11 5.80 7.12
N ASN A 86 10.22 7.11 6.89
CA ASN A 86 11.07 7.98 7.69
C ASN A 86 10.50 8.18 9.10
N ASP A 87 9.18 8.30 9.24
CA ASP A 87 8.52 8.39 10.54
C ASP A 87 8.70 7.10 11.35
N MET A 88 8.45 5.95 10.73
CA MET A 88 8.65 4.64 11.35
C MET A 88 10.12 4.43 11.76
N HIS A 89 11.07 4.78 10.90
CA HIS A 89 12.49 4.70 11.20
C HIS A 89 12.90 5.62 12.37
N ALA A 90 12.32 6.82 12.46
CA ALA A 90 12.54 7.71 13.60
C ALA A 90 12.00 7.13 14.92
N ASN A 91 11.01 6.24 14.86
CA ASN A 91 10.45 5.50 15.99
C ASN A 91 11.13 4.12 16.21
N GLY A 92 12.28 3.88 15.58
CA GLY A 92 13.10 2.69 15.79
C GLY A 92 12.76 1.48 14.92
N PHE A 93 11.87 1.63 13.93
CA PHE A 93 11.57 0.55 13.00
C PHE A 93 12.62 0.44 11.87
N HIS A 94 12.91 -0.78 11.45
CA HIS A 94 13.72 -1.05 10.27
C HIS A 94 12.88 -0.91 8.99
N ASN A 95 13.47 -0.35 7.94
CA ASN A 95 12.83 -0.27 6.63
C ASN A 95 13.28 -1.45 5.77
N ILE A 96 12.33 -2.28 5.34
CA ILE A 96 12.55 -3.38 4.41
C ILE A 96 11.79 -3.08 3.13
N HIS A 97 12.44 -3.20 1.98
CA HIS A 97 11.81 -3.00 0.68
C HIS A 97 11.86 -4.30 -0.12
N ILE A 98 10.68 -4.79 -0.50
CA ILE A 98 10.49 -6.00 -1.29
C ILE A 98 9.88 -5.61 -2.64
N ASN A 99 10.56 -5.97 -3.71
CA ASN A 99 9.99 -5.89 -5.05
C ASN A 99 9.33 -7.22 -5.42
N ILE A 100 8.02 -7.20 -5.69
CA ILE A 100 7.23 -8.41 -5.93
C ILE A 100 7.65 -9.13 -7.23
N LYS A 101 8.18 -8.42 -8.23
CA LYS A 101 8.71 -9.08 -9.44
C LYS A 101 10.01 -9.82 -9.17
N THR A 102 10.78 -9.41 -8.16
CA THR A 102 12.01 -10.11 -7.75
C THR A 102 11.75 -11.26 -6.78
N LEU A 103 10.72 -11.14 -5.93
CA LEU A 103 10.30 -12.14 -4.94
C LEU A 103 8.80 -12.46 -5.15
N PRO A 104 8.46 -13.22 -6.20
CA PRO A 104 7.07 -13.46 -6.60
C PRO A 104 6.28 -14.28 -5.57
N GLU A 105 6.95 -14.98 -4.66
CA GLU A 105 6.32 -15.63 -3.50
C GLU A 105 5.43 -14.71 -2.66
N PHE A 106 5.65 -13.39 -2.69
CA PHE A 106 4.86 -12.44 -1.92
C PHE A 106 3.55 -12.05 -2.61
N SER A 107 3.39 -12.35 -3.90
CA SER A 107 2.14 -12.09 -4.65
C SER A 107 0.93 -12.84 -4.08
N GLN A 108 1.14 -13.95 -3.38
CA GLN A 108 0.06 -14.68 -2.70
C GLN A 108 -0.46 -13.96 -1.44
N PHE A 109 0.36 -13.11 -0.83
CA PHE A 109 0.02 -12.34 0.37
C PHE A 109 -0.33 -10.89 0.05
N VAL A 110 0.20 -10.36 -1.05
CA VAL A 110 0.07 -8.96 -1.44
C VAL A 110 -0.62 -8.89 -2.81
N PRO A 111 -1.95 -8.67 -2.84
CA PRO A 111 -2.73 -8.74 -4.07
C PRO A 111 -2.47 -7.57 -5.01
N SER A 112 -2.07 -6.41 -4.47
CA SER A 112 -1.71 -5.23 -5.27
C SER A 112 -0.61 -4.40 -4.61
N THR A 113 0.10 -3.58 -5.40
CA THR A 113 1.06 -2.58 -4.91
C THR A 113 0.61 -1.16 -5.26
N PRO A 114 1.05 -0.11 -4.54
CA PRO A 114 1.92 -0.12 -3.36
C PRO A 114 1.24 -0.65 -2.09
N ALA A 115 1.91 -1.57 -1.38
CA ALA A 115 1.43 -2.12 -0.12
C ALA A 115 2.48 -2.01 0.99
N VAL A 116 2.02 -2.05 2.23
CA VAL A 116 2.85 -1.96 3.43
C VAL A 116 2.44 -3.06 4.41
N ALA A 117 3.43 -3.70 5.01
CA ALA A 117 3.26 -4.46 6.24
C ALA A 117 4.05 -3.84 7.38
N ILE A 118 3.56 -3.97 8.60
CA ILE A 118 4.26 -3.53 9.81
C ILE A 118 4.34 -4.73 10.75
N VAL A 119 5.55 -5.02 11.20
CA VAL A 119 5.87 -6.11 12.13
C VAL A 119 6.34 -5.53 13.44
N GLY A 120 5.75 -5.99 14.55
CA GLY A 120 6.05 -5.55 15.90
C GLY A 120 7.36 -6.10 16.46
N ALA A 121 7.66 -5.71 17.70
CA ALA A 121 8.89 -6.10 18.37
C ALA A 121 8.94 -7.62 18.69
N LEU A 122 7.78 -8.26 18.86
CA LEU A 122 7.65 -9.70 19.09
C LEU A 122 7.60 -10.52 17.79
N LYS A 123 7.86 -9.89 16.64
CA LYS A 123 7.76 -10.45 15.28
C LYS A 123 6.33 -10.82 14.87
N GLU A 124 5.36 -10.18 15.48
CA GLU A 124 3.94 -10.27 15.17
C GLU A 124 3.59 -9.33 14.02
N LEU A 125 2.76 -9.79 13.08
CA LEU A 125 2.20 -8.92 12.04
C LEU A 125 1.19 -7.97 12.70
N ILE A 126 1.46 -6.67 12.66
CA ILE A 126 0.57 -5.63 13.19
C ILE A 126 -0.35 -5.08 12.10
N TYR A 127 0.19 -4.89 10.90
CA TYR A 127 -0.56 -4.33 9.77
C TYR A 127 -0.16 -5.00 8.46
N LEU A 128 -1.12 -5.23 7.57
CA LEU A 128 -0.88 -5.54 6.16
C LEU A 128 -2.00 -4.94 5.31
N GLY A 129 -1.64 -4.16 4.30
CA GLY A 129 -2.62 -3.51 3.44
C GLY A 129 -2.01 -2.49 2.48
N PRO A 130 -2.85 -1.71 1.79
CA PRO A 130 -2.38 -0.65 0.90
C PRO A 130 -1.68 0.46 1.68
N CYS A 131 -0.70 1.11 1.07
CA CYS A 131 -0.05 2.26 1.71
C CYS A 131 -1.03 3.45 1.89
N SER A 132 -1.98 3.62 0.98
CA SER A 132 -2.94 4.74 0.98
C SER A 132 -4.25 4.35 0.30
N GLU A 133 -5.30 5.11 0.54
CA GLU A 133 -6.62 4.94 -0.09
C GLU A 133 -7.03 6.20 -0.87
N GLY A 134 -7.96 6.05 -1.81
CA GLY A 134 -8.59 7.18 -2.52
C GLY A 134 -7.92 7.60 -3.83
N TYR A 135 -8.49 8.66 -4.44
CA TYR A 135 -8.31 9.10 -5.83
C TYR A 135 -6.90 9.62 -6.19
N GLY A 136 -5.95 9.65 -5.27
CA GLY A 136 -4.64 10.25 -5.55
C GLY A 136 -3.46 9.79 -4.71
N CYS A 137 -3.60 8.74 -3.89
CA CYS A 137 -2.52 8.29 -2.99
C CYS A 137 -1.86 9.45 -2.22
N LEU A 138 -2.66 10.46 -1.86
CA LEU A 138 -2.18 11.73 -1.30
C LEU A 138 -1.95 11.56 0.21
N GLN A 139 -0.85 12.15 0.70
CA GLN A 139 -0.46 12.12 2.12
C GLN A 139 -1.61 12.56 3.04
N GLY A 140 -1.79 11.87 4.18
CA GLY A 140 -2.73 12.26 5.24
C GLY A 140 -4.15 11.73 5.10
N THR A 141 -4.38 10.80 4.17
CA THR A 141 -5.66 10.08 4.02
C THR A 141 -5.51 8.56 4.15
N GLY A 142 -4.29 8.07 4.44
CA GLY A 142 -3.99 6.65 4.55
C GLY A 142 -4.44 6.06 5.87
N LEU A 143 -5.03 4.86 5.82
CA LEU A 143 -5.47 4.12 7.01
C LEU A 143 -4.29 3.78 7.93
N VAL A 144 -3.10 3.55 7.36
CA VAL A 144 -1.85 3.34 8.10
C VAL A 144 -1.45 4.54 8.95
N ASP A 145 -1.62 5.78 8.46
CA ASP A 145 -1.26 7.01 9.18
C ASP A 145 -2.06 7.14 10.49
N ALA A 146 -3.34 6.74 10.47
CA ALA A 146 -4.20 6.77 11.65
C ALA A 146 -3.80 5.74 12.72
N LEU A 147 -3.09 4.69 12.31
CA LEU A 147 -2.65 3.60 13.19
C LEU A 147 -1.25 3.86 13.76
N LEU A 148 -0.44 4.71 13.13
CA LEU A 148 0.93 5.00 13.56
C LEU A 148 1.07 5.31 15.06
N PRO A 149 0.23 6.14 15.70
CA PRO A 149 0.36 6.40 17.14
C PRO A 149 0.17 5.14 18.00
N GLN A 150 -0.73 4.24 17.60
CA GLN A 150 -1.02 2.98 18.32
C GLN A 150 0.10 1.96 18.11
N ILE A 151 0.63 1.90 16.89
CA ILE A 151 1.77 1.05 16.52
C ILE A 151 3.03 1.51 17.26
N ASN A 152 3.34 2.80 17.22
CA ASN A 152 4.54 3.38 17.84
C ASN A 152 4.50 3.28 19.37
N SER A 153 3.32 3.31 19.98
CA SER A 153 3.14 3.10 21.42
C SER A 153 3.07 1.62 21.83
N SER A 154 3.27 0.68 20.89
CA SER A 154 3.17 -0.77 21.14
C SER A 154 1.85 -1.19 21.83
N THR A 155 0.78 -0.43 21.57
CA THR A 155 -0.57 -0.67 22.15
C THR A 155 -1.51 -1.32 21.13
N ALA A 156 -1.01 -1.63 19.93
CA ALA A 156 -1.78 -2.41 18.96
C ALA A 156 -1.94 -3.84 19.47
N GLU A 157 -3.13 -4.16 20.00
CA GLU A 157 -3.43 -5.49 20.56
C GLU A 157 -3.82 -6.52 19.47
N ASN A 158 -4.23 -6.05 18.28
CA ASN A 158 -4.74 -6.90 17.20
C ASN A 158 -4.08 -6.56 15.85
N THR A 159 -3.87 -7.58 15.03
CA THR A 159 -3.43 -7.46 13.63
C THR A 159 -4.52 -6.80 12.79
N ILE A 160 -4.14 -5.78 12.02
CA ILE A 160 -5.04 -5.01 11.15
C ILE A 160 -4.75 -5.34 9.70
N LEU A 161 -5.69 -6.02 9.05
CA LEU A 161 -5.58 -6.44 7.66
C LEU A 161 -6.59 -5.65 6.83
N ILE A 162 -6.11 -4.88 5.85
CA ILE A 162 -6.94 -4.03 5.00
C ILE A 162 -7.00 -4.62 3.60
N MET A 163 -8.20 -5.03 3.21
CA MET A 163 -8.48 -5.73 1.94
C MET A 163 -9.49 -4.95 1.09
N ASP A 164 -10.48 -4.35 1.76
CA ASP A 164 -11.56 -3.55 1.15
C ASP A 164 -11.16 -2.09 0.97
N ALA A 165 -10.09 -1.86 0.21
CA ALA A 165 -9.62 -0.52 -0.12
C ALA A 165 -9.74 -0.25 -1.62
N LYS A 166 -10.00 1.02 -1.97
CA LYS A 166 -10.03 1.49 -3.37
C LYS A 166 -9.07 2.67 -3.53
N GLY A 167 -8.21 2.58 -4.53
CA GLY A 167 -7.18 3.59 -4.77
C GLY A 167 -6.37 3.28 -6.02
N CYS A 168 -5.25 3.99 -6.19
CA CYS A 168 -4.30 3.67 -7.25
C CYS A 168 -3.49 2.45 -6.84
N TYR A 169 -3.86 1.29 -7.37
CA TYR A 169 -3.17 0.03 -7.15
C TYR A 169 -2.88 -0.68 -8.48
N CYS A 170 -1.76 -1.39 -8.52
CA CYS A 170 -1.40 -2.31 -9.58
C CYS A 170 -1.48 -3.74 -9.05
N GLU A 171 -2.28 -4.58 -9.69
CA GLU A 171 -2.38 -6.01 -9.37
C GLU A 171 -1.04 -6.73 -9.58
N THR A 172 -0.74 -7.69 -8.70
CA THR A 172 0.55 -8.39 -8.65
C THR A 172 0.61 -9.69 -9.44
#